data_AF-E4RMF0-F1
#
_entry.id   AF-E4RMF0-F1
#
_cell.length_a   1.000
_cell.length_b   1.000
_cell.length_c   1.000
_cell.angle_alpha   90.00
_cell.angle_beta   90.00
_cell.angle_gamma   90.00
#
_symmetry.space_group_name_H-M   'P 1'
#
loop_
_entity.id
_entity.type
_entity.pdbx_description
1 polymer ?
#
loop_
_entity_poly.entity_id
_entity_poly.type
_entity_poly.pdbx_seq_one_letter_code
_entity_poly.pdbx_strand_id
1 'polypeptide(L)'
;MEAAQIEKIWEDAKKAILKTFDFFENHLHLKGPRLVPFRYFYMSIVSYFYKNPEPNYELLNKYFWFYSFHTEEKLRNTTHLRNHVDWLERAKQGKEVKFPDFVLNKNDLRDSSYSSRGRLSRSILSLLSSQEPKDWKYKDSSVLKDVYYHLTDKPNLHHIFPLNFLDNFTDEIEVNKNSLMNIAYIPQKTNLEISDKNPVNYLKEYNLEELDEVFEDHLIPNELIQWAKKDYLPEDALDVFIEKRIDCFIDSLENRLRELNFNVIDSKGEES
;
A
#
# COMPACT_ATOMS: atom_id res chain seq x y z
N MET A 1 -25.77 -17.08 23.71
CA MET A 1 -24.87 -16.19 24.46
C MET A 1 -25.77 -15.28 25.28
N GLU A 2 -25.75 -15.41 26.60
CA GLU A 2 -26.63 -14.65 27.50
C GLU A 2 -26.05 -13.24 27.70
N ALA A 3 -26.91 -12.23 27.92
CA ALA A 3 -26.48 -10.83 28.11
C ALA A 3 -25.39 -10.68 29.18
N ALA A 4 -25.52 -11.43 30.28
CA ALA A 4 -24.55 -11.44 31.38
C ALA A 4 -23.14 -11.93 30.97
N GLN A 5 -23.01 -12.75 29.93
CA GLN A 5 -21.69 -13.17 29.42
C GLN A 5 -21.04 -12.06 28.59
N ILE A 6 -21.84 -11.30 27.84
CA ILE A 6 -21.36 -10.16 27.04
C ILE A 6 -20.88 -9.04 27.97
N GLU A 7 -21.67 -8.71 29.00
CA GLU A 7 -21.32 -7.66 29.98
C GLU A 7 -19.97 -7.92 30.65
N LYS A 8 -19.66 -9.18 30.99
CA LYS A 8 -18.40 -9.57 31.62
C LYS A 8 -17.16 -9.32 30.76
N ILE A 9 -17.31 -9.34 29.43
CA ILE A 9 -16.18 -9.18 28.50
C ILE A 9 -16.18 -7.82 27.79
N TRP A 10 -17.24 -7.03 27.96
CA TRP A 10 -17.50 -5.82 27.19
C TRP A 10 -16.38 -4.78 27.33
N GLU A 11 -15.94 -4.50 28.56
CA GLU A 11 -14.91 -3.49 28.81
C GLU A 11 -13.56 -3.86 28.18
N ASP A 12 -13.17 -5.13 28.25
CA ASP A 12 -11.92 -5.61 27.63
C ASP A 12 -12.03 -5.64 26.11
N ALA A 13 -13.20 -6.01 25.57
CA ALA A 13 -13.47 -6.00 24.14
C ALA A 13 -13.42 -4.56 23.58
N LYS A 14 -14.03 -3.60 24.27
CA LYS A 14 -14.01 -2.19 23.90
C LYS A 14 -12.58 -1.65 23.84
N LYS A 15 -11.75 -1.94 24.85
CA LYS A 15 -10.33 -1.57 24.86
C LYS A 15 -9.58 -2.16 23.67
N ALA A 16 -9.81 -3.44 23.35
CA ALA A 16 -9.16 -4.11 22.23
C ALA A 16 -9.55 -3.52 20.87
N ILE A 17 -10.83 -3.17 20.70
CA ILE A 17 -11.36 -2.49 19.50
C ILE A 17 -10.70 -1.12 19.33
N LEU A 18 -10.63 -0.31 20.39
CA LEU A 18 -9.98 1.00 20.34
C LEU A 18 -8.49 0.87 19.99
N LYS A 19 -7.77 -0.07 20.60
CA LYS A 19 -6.37 -0.36 20.25
C LYS A 19 -6.20 -0.82 18.80
N THR A 20 -7.18 -1.51 18.23
CA THR A 20 -7.13 -1.91 16.83
C THR A 20 -7.26 -0.72 15.89
N PHE A 21 -8.17 0.21 16.16
CA PHE A 21 -8.27 1.45 15.38
C PHE A 21 -7.02 2.31 15.52
N ASP A 22 -6.51 2.46 16.75
CA ASP A 22 -5.23 3.13 17.03
C ASP A 22 -4.07 2.49 16.27
N PHE A 23 -4.00 1.15 16.23
CA PHE A 23 -3.00 0.43 15.43
C PHE A 23 -3.09 0.76 13.94
N PHE A 24 -4.30 0.70 13.36
CA PHE A 24 -4.47 1.04 11.95
C PHE A 24 -4.10 2.50 11.65
N GLU A 25 -4.50 3.42 12.51
CA GLU A 25 -4.36 4.85 12.26
C GLU A 25 -2.96 5.39 12.58
N ASN A 26 -2.38 4.98 13.70
CA ASN A 26 -1.15 5.58 14.25
C ASN A 26 0.10 4.69 14.09
N HIS A 27 -0.07 3.39 13.81
CA HIS A 27 1.07 2.49 13.55
C HIS A 27 1.18 2.07 12.09
N LEU A 28 0.05 1.97 11.38
CA LEU A 28 0.02 1.65 9.95
C LEU A 28 -0.29 2.86 9.06
N HIS A 29 -0.67 4.00 9.65
CA HIS A 29 -1.04 5.22 8.95
C HIS A 29 -2.14 5.02 7.88
N LEU A 30 -3.12 4.16 8.19
CA LEU A 30 -4.25 3.83 7.32
C LEU A 30 -5.50 4.61 7.75
N LYS A 31 -5.80 5.67 7.02
CA LYS A 31 -6.91 6.60 7.30
C LYS A 31 -8.27 6.14 6.78
N GLY A 32 -8.64 4.90 7.13
CA GLY A 32 -10.01 4.41 6.95
C GLY A 32 -10.14 2.98 6.42
N PRO A 33 -11.34 2.40 6.47
CA PRO A 33 -11.54 0.96 6.28
C PRO A 33 -11.42 0.48 4.84
N ARG A 34 -11.44 1.38 3.85
CA ARG A 34 -11.32 1.01 2.44
C ARG A 34 -9.91 0.59 2.03
N LEU A 35 -8.90 0.99 2.81
CA LEU A 35 -7.51 0.61 2.59
C LEU A 35 -7.25 -0.81 3.08
N VAL A 36 -7.88 -1.24 4.17
CA VAL A 36 -7.63 -2.56 4.77
C VAL A 36 -7.97 -3.70 3.78
N PRO A 37 -6.99 -4.55 3.37
CA PRO A 37 -7.18 -5.53 2.30
C PRO A 37 -8.22 -6.60 2.61
N PHE A 38 -8.34 -6.99 3.89
CA PHE A 38 -9.31 -7.96 4.38
C PHE A 38 -10.09 -7.42 5.56
N ARG A 39 -11.43 -7.49 5.49
CA ARG A 39 -12.31 -7.14 6.62
C ARG A 39 -12.01 -7.93 7.90
N TYR A 40 -11.47 -9.14 7.76
CA TYR A 40 -11.13 -10.01 8.88
C TYR A 40 -9.86 -9.59 9.60
N PHE A 41 -9.07 -8.64 9.08
CA PHE A 41 -7.98 -8.06 9.84
C PHE A 41 -8.50 -7.39 11.11
N TYR A 42 -9.62 -6.68 11.05
CA TYR A 42 -10.27 -6.12 12.24
C TYR A 42 -10.54 -7.19 13.30
N MET A 43 -11.10 -8.33 12.91
CA MET A 43 -11.43 -9.40 13.86
C MET A 43 -10.18 -10.09 14.43
N SER A 44 -9.20 -10.42 13.58
CA SER A 44 -7.97 -11.09 14.02
C SER A 44 -7.12 -10.17 14.92
N ILE A 45 -6.95 -8.90 14.55
CA ILE A 45 -6.17 -7.93 15.33
C ILE A 45 -6.87 -7.56 16.63
N VAL A 46 -8.21 -7.40 16.65
CA VAL A 46 -8.96 -7.23 17.90
C VAL A 46 -8.72 -8.41 18.84
N SER A 47 -8.73 -9.63 18.32
CA SER A 47 -8.44 -10.83 19.12
C SER A 47 -7.03 -10.80 19.72
N TYR A 48 -6.04 -10.27 19.00
CA TYR A 48 -4.68 -10.13 19.51
C TYR A 48 -4.57 -9.11 20.64
N PHE A 49 -5.29 -7.98 20.55
CA PHE A 49 -5.29 -6.97 21.61
C PHE A 49 -6.15 -7.37 22.81
N TYR A 50 -7.13 -8.25 22.63
CA TYR A 50 -8.03 -8.67 23.70
C TYR A 50 -7.26 -9.36 24.83
N LYS A 51 -7.30 -8.74 26.02
CA LYS A 51 -6.57 -9.15 27.23
C LYS A 51 -5.07 -9.36 26.99
N ASN A 52 -4.48 -8.53 26.15
CA ASN A 52 -3.05 -8.50 25.90
C ASN A 52 -2.42 -7.25 26.54
N PRO A 53 -1.79 -7.37 27.72
CA PRO A 53 -1.20 -6.23 28.41
C PRO A 53 0.05 -5.70 27.70
N GLU A 54 0.79 -6.56 26.99
CA GLU A 54 2.05 -6.24 26.33
C GLU A 54 2.04 -6.68 24.84
N PRO A 55 1.26 -5.99 23.98
CA PRO A 55 1.21 -6.33 22.56
C PRO A 55 2.56 -6.11 21.88
N ASN A 56 3.00 -7.07 21.07
CA ASN A 56 4.15 -6.91 20.20
C ASN A 56 3.70 -6.25 18.88
N TYR A 57 3.88 -4.93 18.79
CA TYR A 57 3.50 -4.14 17.62
C TYR A 57 4.34 -4.44 16.38
N GLU A 58 5.61 -4.82 16.55
CA GLU A 58 6.48 -5.21 15.42
C GLU A 58 5.98 -6.50 14.76
N LEU A 59 5.66 -7.51 15.57
CA LEU A 59 5.03 -8.75 15.10
C LEU A 59 3.72 -8.46 14.37
N LEU A 60 2.89 -7.58 14.93
CA LEU A 60 1.58 -7.24 14.37
C LEU A 60 1.72 -6.46 13.04
N ASN A 61 2.75 -5.62 12.92
CA ASN A 61 3.11 -4.92 11.69
C ASN A 61 3.55 -5.92 10.60
N LYS A 62 4.48 -6.83 10.93
CA LYS A 62 4.89 -7.95 10.04
C LYS A 62 3.68 -8.79 9.63
N TYR A 63 2.82 -9.16 10.58
CA TYR A 63 1.59 -9.90 10.34
C TYR A 63 0.66 -9.20 9.34
N PHE A 64 0.43 -7.89 9.50
CA PHE A 64 -0.44 -7.14 8.59
C PHE A 64 0.12 -7.12 7.16
N TRP A 65 1.38 -6.74 6.97
CA TRP A 65 1.97 -6.62 5.64
C TRP A 65 2.17 -7.97 4.95
N PHE A 66 2.62 -8.98 5.70
CA PHE A 66 2.79 -10.34 5.19
C PHE A 66 1.48 -10.84 4.60
N TYR A 67 0.40 -10.91 5.39
CA TYR A 67 -0.87 -11.45 4.91
C TYR A 67 -1.59 -10.50 3.93
N SER A 68 -1.24 -9.22 3.89
CA SER A 68 -1.76 -8.30 2.87
C SER A 68 -1.24 -8.63 1.48
N PHE A 69 0.02 -9.04 1.34
CA PHE A 69 0.66 -9.32 0.05
C PHE A 69 0.80 -10.81 -0.28
N HIS A 70 0.76 -11.71 0.70
CA HIS A 70 0.83 -13.16 0.47
C HIS A 70 -0.33 -13.71 -0.36
N THR A 71 -0.02 -14.60 -1.31
CA THR A 71 -0.97 -15.11 -2.32
C THR A 71 -1.74 -16.35 -1.87
N GLU A 72 -1.11 -17.22 -1.08
CA GLU A 72 -1.68 -18.50 -0.62
C GLU A 72 -2.54 -18.35 0.64
N GLU A 73 -1.97 -17.81 1.72
CA GLU A 73 -2.65 -17.63 3.00
C GLU A 73 -3.57 -16.41 2.99
N LYS A 74 -4.84 -16.65 2.68
CA LYS A 74 -5.86 -15.61 2.48
C LYS A 74 -6.69 -15.42 3.73
N LEU A 75 -7.02 -14.19 4.11
CA LEU A 75 -7.96 -13.93 5.20
C LEU A 75 -9.40 -13.67 4.69
N ARG A 76 -10.01 -14.67 4.03
CA ARG A 76 -11.27 -14.49 3.25
C ARG A 76 -12.53 -15.12 3.85
N ASN A 77 -12.40 -16.09 4.75
CA ASN A 77 -13.54 -16.80 5.36
C ASN A 77 -13.31 -17.02 6.87
N THR A 78 -14.30 -17.57 7.56
CA THR A 78 -14.26 -17.80 9.00
C THR A 78 -13.26 -18.88 9.43
N THR A 79 -12.99 -19.87 8.58
CA THR A 79 -11.96 -20.89 8.85
C THR A 79 -10.58 -20.26 8.87
N HIS A 80 -10.28 -19.41 7.87
CA HIS A 80 -9.02 -18.68 7.82
C HIS A 80 -8.92 -17.72 9.01
N LEU A 81 -9.99 -16.98 9.32
CA LEU A 81 -10.02 -16.12 10.51
C LEU A 81 -9.66 -16.91 11.78
N ARG A 82 -10.21 -18.11 11.96
CA ARG A 82 -9.90 -18.96 13.12
C ARG A 82 -8.42 -19.32 13.17
N ASN A 83 -7.84 -19.77 12.06
CA ASN A 83 -6.40 -20.11 12.01
C ASN A 83 -5.52 -18.92 12.39
N HIS A 84 -5.85 -17.72 11.90
CA HIS A 84 -5.12 -16.49 12.22
C HIS A 84 -5.30 -16.07 13.67
N VAL A 85 -6.51 -16.20 14.22
CA VAL A 85 -6.78 -15.96 15.65
C VAL A 85 -5.97 -16.93 16.52
N ASP A 86 -5.95 -18.22 16.17
CA ASP A 86 -5.17 -19.24 16.89
C ASP A 86 -3.66 -18.95 16.81
N TRP A 87 -3.17 -18.51 15.65
CA TRP A 87 -1.77 -18.10 15.46
C TRP A 87 -1.41 -16.89 16.33
N LEU A 88 -2.25 -15.84 16.33
CA LEU A 88 -2.05 -14.64 17.13
C LEU A 88 -2.18 -14.91 18.64
N GLU A 89 -3.07 -15.83 19.03
CA GLU A 89 -3.23 -16.25 20.43
C GLU A 89 -2.00 -17.01 20.93
N ARG A 90 -1.40 -17.89 20.09
CA ARG A 90 -0.13 -18.52 20.41
C ARG A 90 0.99 -17.49 20.60
N ALA A 91 1.09 -16.52 19.69
CA ALA A 91 2.07 -15.45 19.81
C ALA A 91 1.88 -14.64 21.10
N LYS A 92 0.63 -14.28 21.44
CA LYS A 92 0.29 -13.60 22.69
C LYS A 92 0.71 -14.39 23.93
N GLN A 93 0.63 -15.72 23.89
CA GLN A 93 1.05 -16.61 24.98
C GLN A 93 2.58 -16.82 25.05
N GLY A 94 3.37 -16.09 24.24
CA GLY A 94 4.82 -16.26 24.18
C GLY A 94 5.27 -17.57 23.53
N LYS A 95 4.36 -18.29 22.85
CA LYS A 95 4.71 -19.49 22.10
C LYS A 95 5.37 -19.10 20.78
N GLU A 96 6.30 -19.93 20.32
CA GLU A 96 6.92 -19.75 19.02
C GLU A 96 5.86 -19.82 17.91
N VAL A 97 5.91 -18.81 17.05
CA VAL A 97 5.12 -18.70 15.82
C VAL A 97 6.07 -18.42 14.67
N LYS A 98 5.80 -19.03 13.51
CA LYS A 98 6.61 -18.87 12.31
C LYS A 98 5.74 -18.33 11.19
N PHE A 99 6.29 -17.37 10.46
CA PHE A 99 5.77 -17.01 9.15
C PHE A 99 6.22 -18.08 8.14
N PRO A 100 5.35 -18.48 7.21
CA PRO A 100 5.77 -19.20 6.01
C PRO A 100 6.76 -18.35 5.18
N ASP A 101 7.36 -18.97 4.16
CA ASP A 101 8.16 -18.24 3.18
C ASP A 101 7.28 -17.21 2.45
N PHE A 102 7.78 -15.97 2.36
CA PHE A 102 7.08 -14.92 1.64
C PHE A 102 7.55 -14.91 0.20
N VAL A 103 6.62 -15.05 -0.75
CA VAL A 103 6.89 -14.96 -2.19
C VAL A 103 6.07 -13.81 -2.79
N LEU A 104 6.77 -12.86 -3.41
CA LEU A 104 6.18 -11.74 -4.14
C LEU A 104 6.50 -11.88 -5.63
N ASN A 105 5.47 -11.86 -6.48
CA ASN A 105 5.64 -11.85 -7.92
C ASN A 105 5.66 -10.41 -8.45
N LYS A 106 6.73 -9.99 -9.13
CA LYS A 106 6.79 -8.65 -9.79
C LYS A 106 5.64 -8.46 -10.76
N ASN A 107 5.23 -9.52 -11.46
CA ASN A 107 4.16 -9.43 -12.45
C ASN A 107 2.80 -9.08 -11.83
N ASP A 108 2.54 -9.53 -10.61
CA ASP A 108 1.32 -9.16 -9.88
C ASP A 108 1.25 -7.64 -9.63
N LEU A 109 2.39 -6.99 -9.35
CA LEU A 109 2.46 -5.53 -9.16
C LEU A 109 2.33 -4.80 -10.49
N ARG A 110 3.03 -5.27 -11.53
CA ARG A 110 3.00 -4.73 -12.89
C ARG A 110 1.58 -4.65 -13.45
N ASP A 111 0.82 -5.73 -13.33
CA ASP A 111 -0.53 -5.85 -13.90
C ASP A 111 -1.65 -5.36 -12.99
N SER A 112 -1.33 -5.09 -11.71
CA SER A 112 -2.33 -4.64 -10.75
C SER A 112 -2.96 -3.32 -11.19
N SER A 113 -4.24 -3.35 -11.55
CA SER A 113 -5.02 -2.14 -11.82
C SER A 113 -5.89 -1.78 -10.62
N TYR A 114 -6.39 -0.55 -10.58
CA TYR A 114 -7.31 -0.13 -9.53
C TYR A 114 -8.61 -0.93 -9.59
N SER A 115 -8.76 -1.85 -8.65
CA SER A 115 -10.03 -2.50 -8.34
C SER A 115 -10.42 -2.17 -6.91
N SER A 116 -11.56 -1.52 -6.71
CA SER A 116 -12.09 -1.19 -5.38
C SER A 116 -12.34 -2.42 -4.50
N ARG A 117 -12.33 -3.62 -5.08
CA ARG A 117 -12.57 -4.91 -4.41
C ARG A 117 -11.37 -5.86 -4.41
N GLY A 118 -10.31 -5.55 -5.15
CA GLY A 118 -9.12 -6.39 -5.24
C GLY A 118 -8.29 -6.31 -3.96
N ARG A 119 -7.97 -7.46 -3.35
CA ARG A 119 -7.05 -7.54 -2.20
C ARG A 119 -5.73 -6.82 -2.52
N LEU A 120 -5.07 -7.23 -3.61
CA LEU A 120 -3.76 -6.69 -3.97
C LEU A 120 -3.81 -5.18 -4.22
N SER A 121 -4.84 -4.70 -4.92
CA SER A 121 -5.04 -3.27 -5.13
C SER A 121 -5.14 -2.51 -3.79
N ARG A 122 -5.91 -3.03 -2.82
CA ARG A 122 -6.01 -2.45 -1.48
C ARG A 122 -4.69 -2.53 -0.70
N SER A 123 -3.94 -3.60 -0.85
CA SER A 123 -2.62 -3.76 -0.21
C SER A 123 -1.61 -2.74 -0.74
N ILE A 124 -1.58 -2.53 -2.06
CA ILE A 124 -0.75 -1.51 -2.73
C ILE A 124 -1.13 -0.11 -2.27
N LEU A 125 -2.43 0.21 -2.26
CA LEU A 125 -2.92 1.52 -1.80
C LEU A 125 -2.68 1.74 -0.30
N SER A 126 -2.79 0.68 0.51
CA SER A 126 -2.41 0.74 1.93
C SER A 126 -0.93 1.04 2.10
N LEU A 127 -0.07 0.38 1.31
CA LEU A 127 1.36 0.61 1.38
C LEU A 127 1.69 2.05 1.01
N LEU A 128 1.15 2.57 -0.09
CA LEU A 128 1.29 3.98 -0.47
C LEU A 128 0.76 4.93 0.62
N SER A 129 -0.41 4.64 1.19
CA SER A 129 -0.97 5.46 2.29
C SER A 129 -0.06 5.46 3.52
N SER A 130 0.56 4.32 3.81
CA SER A 130 1.41 4.14 4.99
C SER A 130 2.77 4.85 4.91
N GLN A 131 3.12 5.40 3.75
CA GLN A 131 4.27 6.29 3.58
C GLN A 131 3.92 7.76 3.90
N GLU A 132 2.66 8.05 4.25
CA GLU A 132 2.17 9.40 4.57
C GLU A 132 2.48 10.48 3.51
N PRO A 133 2.14 10.21 2.23
CA PRO A 133 2.57 11.01 1.09
C PRO A 133 2.24 12.50 1.21
N LYS A 134 3.22 13.34 0.86
CA LYS A 134 3.09 14.80 0.81
C LYS A 134 2.68 15.32 -0.56
N ASP A 135 2.07 16.49 -0.58
CA ASP A 135 1.76 17.18 -1.84
C ASP A 135 3.05 17.67 -2.51
N TRP A 136 3.13 17.50 -3.83
CA TRP A 136 4.33 17.81 -4.61
C TRP A 136 4.67 19.30 -4.63
N LYS A 137 3.67 20.17 -4.47
CA LYS A 137 3.83 21.63 -4.44
C LYS A 137 3.92 22.17 -3.02
N TYR A 138 3.08 21.66 -2.11
CA TYR A 138 2.97 22.07 -0.71
C TYR A 138 3.44 20.95 0.22
N LYS A 139 4.76 20.80 0.36
CA LYS A 139 5.43 19.64 0.96
C LYS A 139 5.11 19.42 2.44
N ASP A 140 4.79 20.49 3.17
CA ASP A 140 4.34 20.40 4.55
C ASP A 140 2.90 19.85 4.69
N SER A 141 2.17 19.72 3.57
CA SER A 141 0.78 19.24 3.56
C SER A 141 0.73 17.77 3.17
N SER A 142 0.22 16.93 4.08
CA SER A 142 -0.23 15.57 3.73
C SER A 142 -1.32 15.62 2.65
N VAL A 143 -1.23 14.71 1.69
CA VAL A 143 -2.28 14.47 0.68
C VAL A 143 -3.50 13.81 1.33
N LEU A 144 -3.26 13.00 2.35
CA LEU A 144 -4.27 12.18 3.03
C LEU A 144 -4.81 12.92 4.25
N LYS A 145 -5.72 13.87 4.02
CA LYS A 145 -6.50 14.49 5.09
C LYS A 145 -7.76 13.64 5.36
N ASP A 146 -8.09 13.43 6.64
CA ASP A 146 -9.15 12.50 7.11
C ASP A 146 -10.50 12.65 6.37
N VAL A 147 -10.81 13.86 5.90
CA VAL A 147 -12.04 14.19 5.18
C VAL A 147 -12.17 13.49 3.82
N TYR A 148 -11.08 13.12 3.15
CA TYR A 148 -11.12 12.63 1.77
C TYR A 148 -11.60 11.17 1.63
N TYR A 149 -11.32 10.31 2.60
CA TYR A 149 -11.81 8.92 2.60
C TYR A 149 -13.30 8.79 2.99
N HIS A 150 -13.97 9.88 3.38
CA HIS A 150 -15.41 9.85 3.67
C HIS A 150 -16.28 10.27 2.48
N LEU A 151 -15.72 10.97 1.47
CA LEU A 151 -16.53 11.71 0.50
C LEU A 151 -16.53 11.17 -0.94
N THR A 152 -15.54 10.37 -1.36
CA THR A 152 -15.49 9.89 -2.76
C THR A 152 -14.96 8.46 -2.92
N ASP A 153 -15.26 7.84 -4.08
CA ASP A 153 -14.84 6.49 -4.46
C ASP A 153 -13.34 6.36 -4.84
N LYS A 154 -12.67 7.49 -5.13
CA LYS A 154 -11.24 7.58 -5.49
C LYS A 154 -10.64 8.90 -5.00
N PRO A 155 -10.46 9.12 -3.69
CA PRO A 155 -9.87 10.37 -3.23
C PRO A 155 -8.41 10.44 -3.69
N ASN A 156 -8.11 11.41 -4.53
CA ASN A 156 -6.75 11.82 -4.89
C ASN A 156 -5.89 10.72 -5.56
N LEU A 157 -6.46 9.71 -6.21
CA LEU A 157 -5.67 8.72 -6.96
C LEU A 157 -5.61 9.11 -8.42
N HIS A 158 -4.42 9.49 -8.89
CA HIS A 158 -4.20 9.99 -10.25
C HIS A 158 -2.97 9.36 -10.89
N HIS A 159 -2.97 9.30 -12.23
CA HIS A 159 -1.85 8.76 -12.97
C HIS A 159 -0.67 9.74 -12.95
N ILE A 160 0.54 9.24 -12.74
CA ILE A 160 1.79 10.01 -12.82
C ILE A 160 2.08 10.33 -14.28
N PHE A 161 1.96 9.33 -15.16
CA PHE A 161 1.94 9.51 -16.61
C PHE A 161 0.48 9.62 -17.07
N PRO A 162 0.00 10.81 -17.48
CA PRO A 162 -1.39 10.97 -17.88
C PRO A 162 -1.76 10.06 -19.06
N LEU A 163 -2.93 9.43 -19.01
CA LEU A 163 -3.34 8.47 -20.05
C LEU A 163 -3.41 9.10 -21.45
N ASN A 164 -4.00 10.30 -21.56
CA ASN A 164 -4.09 11.03 -22.83
C ASN A 164 -2.72 11.39 -23.41
N PHE A 165 -1.71 11.57 -22.55
CA PHE A 165 -0.33 11.77 -23.00
C PHE A 165 0.25 10.47 -23.59
N LEU A 166 0.03 9.35 -22.91
CA LEU A 166 0.51 8.02 -23.30
C LEU A 166 -0.15 7.48 -24.58
N ASP A 167 -1.26 8.04 -25.04
CA ASP A 167 -1.90 7.66 -26.30
C ASP A 167 -1.04 7.99 -27.54
N ASN A 168 0.01 8.82 -27.38
CA ASN A 168 0.98 9.10 -28.44
C ASN A 168 2.14 8.09 -28.51
N PHE A 169 2.20 7.12 -27.59
CA PHE A 169 3.32 6.15 -27.43
C PHE A 169 2.79 4.71 -27.35
N THR A 170 1.73 4.39 -28.10
CA THR A 170 1.02 3.11 -27.95
C THR A 170 1.84 1.89 -28.38
N ASP A 171 2.77 2.05 -29.31
CA ASP A 171 3.53 0.93 -29.89
C ASP A 171 4.79 0.62 -29.08
N GLU A 172 5.21 1.54 -28.23
CA GLU A 172 6.43 1.50 -27.41
C GLU A 172 6.17 1.09 -25.96
N ILE A 173 4.90 1.03 -25.54
CA ILE A 173 4.48 0.70 -24.18
C ILE A 173 3.96 -0.74 -24.12
N GLU A 174 4.67 -1.62 -23.43
CA GLU A 174 4.24 -3.00 -23.20
C GLU A 174 3.42 -3.15 -21.92
N VAL A 175 3.71 -2.31 -20.92
CA VAL A 175 3.07 -2.37 -19.59
C VAL A 175 1.63 -1.84 -19.60
N ASN A 176 0.84 -2.29 -18.62
CA ASN A 176 -0.51 -1.77 -18.43
C ASN A 176 -0.48 -0.29 -17.99
N LYS A 177 -0.93 0.63 -18.85
CA LYS A 177 -1.02 2.08 -18.56
C LYS A 177 -1.85 2.43 -17.31
N ASN A 178 -2.83 1.57 -16.96
CA ASN A 178 -3.68 1.70 -15.76
C ASN A 178 -3.13 0.95 -14.54
N SER A 179 -1.88 0.49 -14.60
CA SER A 179 -1.21 -0.13 -13.46
C SER A 179 -1.20 0.82 -12.27
N LEU A 180 -1.37 0.28 -11.06
CA LEU A 180 -1.22 1.01 -9.82
C LEU A 180 0.21 1.53 -9.64
N MET A 181 1.19 0.95 -10.33
CA MET A 181 2.55 1.47 -10.40
C MET A 181 2.62 2.81 -11.17
N ASN A 182 1.62 3.16 -11.97
CA ASN A 182 1.47 4.48 -12.56
C ASN A 182 0.57 5.42 -11.73
N ILE A 183 0.11 5.02 -10.54
CA ILE A 183 -0.82 5.83 -9.73
C ILE A 183 -0.15 6.37 -8.47
N ALA A 184 -0.40 7.63 -8.13
CA ALA A 184 0.03 8.25 -6.88
C ALA A 184 -1.13 8.98 -6.19
N TYR A 185 -0.94 9.28 -4.91
CA TYR A 185 -1.84 10.14 -4.16
C TYR A 185 -1.55 11.60 -4.52
N ILE A 186 -2.34 12.21 -5.40
CA ILE A 186 -2.17 13.59 -5.86
C ILE A 186 -3.45 14.38 -5.55
N PRO A 187 -3.40 15.51 -4.82
CA PRO A 187 -4.59 16.34 -4.61
C PRO A 187 -5.21 16.79 -5.93
N GLN A 188 -6.54 16.89 -5.97
CA GLN A 188 -7.28 17.30 -7.18
C GLN A 188 -6.73 18.60 -7.82
N LYS A 189 -6.34 19.58 -6.99
CA LYS A 189 -5.74 20.84 -7.47
C LYS A 189 -4.45 20.58 -8.25
N THR A 190 -3.53 19.80 -7.67
CA THR A 190 -2.25 19.41 -8.27
C THR A 190 -2.48 18.59 -9.54
N ASN A 191 -3.46 17.67 -9.54
CA ASN A 191 -3.85 16.91 -10.74
C ASN A 191 -4.37 17.82 -11.88
N LEU A 192 -5.13 18.89 -11.58
CA LEU A 192 -5.57 19.84 -12.60
C LEU A 192 -4.41 20.64 -13.21
N GLU A 193 -3.36 20.92 -12.43
CA GLU A 193 -2.14 21.58 -12.91
C GLU A 193 -1.31 20.64 -13.82
N ILE A 194 -1.26 19.34 -13.48
CA ILE A 194 -0.63 18.29 -14.29
C ILE A 194 -1.40 18.08 -15.61
N SER A 195 -2.73 17.92 -15.56
CA SER A 195 -3.58 17.69 -16.73
C SER A 195 -3.05 16.54 -17.60
N ASP A 196 -3.03 16.71 -18.92
CA ASP A 196 -2.54 15.71 -19.89
C ASP A 196 -1.10 16.03 -20.35
N LYS A 197 -0.35 16.77 -19.54
CA LYS A 197 1.01 17.21 -19.89
C LYS A 197 2.00 16.04 -19.82
N ASN A 198 3.05 16.13 -20.63
CA ASN A 198 4.23 15.27 -20.51
C ASN A 198 4.83 15.38 -19.09
N PRO A 199 5.13 14.26 -18.41
CA PRO A 199 5.75 14.24 -17.09
C PRO A 199 7.02 15.08 -16.94
N VAL A 200 7.92 15.02 -17.91
CA VAL A 200 9.13 15.85 -17.93
C VAL A 200 8.79 17.34 -17.96
N ASN A 201 7.71 17.73 -18.65
CA ASN A 201 7.33 19.13 -18.78
C ASN A 201 6.63 19.67 -17.53
N TYR A 202 5.64 18.95 -16.98
CA TYR A 202 4.96 19.45 -15.80
C TYR A 202 5.88 19.43 -14.56
N LEU A 203 6.86 18.53 -14.48
CA LEU A 203 7.76 18.47 -13.33
C LEU A 203 8.69 19.69 -13.22
N LYS A 204 9.01 20.33 -14.34
CA LYS A 204 9.78 21.59 -14.34
C LYS A 204 9.04 22.77 -13.69
N GLU A 205 7.73 22.64 -13.47
CA GLU A 205 6.94 23.63 -12.74
C GLU A 205 7.15 23.54 -11.21
N TYR A 206 7.88 22.53 -10.74
CA TYR A 206 8.23 22.29 -9.34
C TYR A 206 9.73 22.51 -9.10
N ASN A 207 10.10 22.65 -7.81
CA ASN A 207 11.51 22.64 -7.41
C ASN A 207 12.04 21.19 -7.43
N LEU A 208 12.81 20.84 -8.48
CA LEU A 208 13.31 19.49 -8.73
C LEU A 208 14.32 19.00 -7.69
N GLU A 209 15.13 19.88 -7.11
CA GLU A 209 16.10 19.51 -6.05
C GLU A 209 15.42 19.06 -4.77
N GLU A 210 14.23 19.59 -4.51
CA GLU A 210 13.48 19.30 -3.29
C GLU A 210 12.34 18.29 -3.55
N LEU A 211 12.24 17.70 -4.75
CA LEU A 211 11.23 16.68 -5.06
C LEU A 211 11.67 15.27 -4.66
N ASP A 212 12.96 15.04 -4.49
CA ASP A 212 13.53 13.74 -4.13
C ASP A 212 12.85 13.18 -2.87
N GLU A 213 12.78 13.96 -1.78
CA GLU A 213 12.12 13.57 -0.51
C GLU A 213 10.62 13.27 -0.69
N VAL A 214 9.92 14.08 -1.49
CA VAL A 214 8.49 13.85 -1.76
C VAL A 214 8.29 12.58 -2.58
N PHE A 215 9.15 12.32 -3.55
CA PHE A 215 9.06 11.13 -4.39
C PHE A 215 9.34 9.86 -3.58
N GLU A 216 10.26 9.90 -2.63
CA GLU A 216 10.47 8.81 -1.66
C GLU A 216 9.18 8.47 -0.89
N ASP A 217 8.46 9.48 -0.37
CA ASP A 217 7.16 9.29 0.32
C ASP A 217 6.06 8.70 -0.60
N HIS A 218 6.22 8.79 -1.92
CA HIS A 218 5.29 8.19 -2.89
C HIS A 218 5.78 6.87 -3.47
N LEU A 219 6.94 6.38 -3.03
CA LEU A 219 7.68 5.28 -3.66
C LEU A 219 7.82 5.53 -5.17
N ILE A 220 8.25 6.73 -5.56
CA ILE A 220 8.49 7.12 -6.96
C ILE A 220 10.00 7.14 -7.20
N PRO A 221 10.50 6.46 -8.25
CA PRO A 221 11.92 6.42 -8.55
C PRO A 221 12.44 7.77 -9.08
N ASN A 222 13.69 8.11 -8.75
CA ASN A 222 14.32 9.38 -9.13
C ASN A 222 14.59 9.51 -10.64
N GLU A 223 14.49 8.44 -11.41
CA GLU A 223 14.59 8.40 -12.87
C GLU A 223 13.72 9.49 -13.52
N LEU A 224 12.51 9.72 -13.01
CA LEU A 224 11.60 10.72 -13.55
C LEU A 224 12.12 12.16 -13.34
N ILE A 225 12.77 12.44 -12.20
CA ILE A 225 13.44 13.72 -11.92
C ILE A 225 14.68 13.87 -12.82
N GLN A 226 15.44 12.79 -13.04
CA GLN A 226 16.61 12.81 -13.91
C GLN A 226 16.24 13.12 -15.38
N TRP A 227 15.14 12.54 -15.87
CA TRP A 227 14.57 12.86 -17.18
C TRP A 227 14.13 14.32 -17.26
N ALA A 228 13.47 14.84 -16.22
CA ALA A 228 13.07 16.24 -16.14
C ALA A 228 14.26 17.21 -16.21
N LYS A 229 15.34 16.92 -15.46
CA LYS A 229 16.58 17.71 -15.44
C LYS A 229 17.31 17.71 -16.80
N LYS A 230 17.17 16.63 -17.59
CA LYS A 230 17.79 16.49 -18.92
C LYS A 230 16.92 16.98 -20.08
N ASP A 231 15.69 17.40 -19.80
CA ASP A 231 14.69 17.72 -20.83
C ASP A 231 14.50 16.58 -21.84
N TYR A 232 14.44 15.34 -21.35
CA TYR A 232 14.40 14.16 -22.19
C TYR A 232 13.49 13.09 -21.58
N LEU A 233 12.51 12.63 -22.35
CA LEU A 233 11.66 11.49 -22.00
C LEU A 233 11.95 10.34 -22.98
N PRO A 234 12.41 9.17 -22.51
CA PRO A 234 12.53 7.97 -23.35
C PRO A 234 11.18 7.56 -23.98
N GLU A 235 11.23 6.86 -25.11
CA GLU A 235 10.02 6.31 -25.75
C GLU A 235 9.36 5.23 -24.89
N ASP A 236 10.17 4.40 -24.22
CA ASP A 236 9.78 3.35 -23.27
C ASP A 236 9.70 3.86 -21.81
N ALA A 237 9.56 5.17 -21.60
CA ALA A 237 9.69 5.78 -20.28
C ALA A 237 8.71 5.20 -19.24
N LEU A 238 7.49 4.84 -19.65
CA LEU A 238 6.52 4.25 -18.72
C LEU A 238 6.97 2.86 -18.25
N ASP A 239 7.46 2.03 -19.15
CA ASP A 239 7.94 0.68 -18.88
C ASP A 239 9.14 0.71 -17.92
N VAL A 240 10.13 1.55 -18.24
CA VAL A 240 11.28 1.78 -17.36
C VAL A 240 10.85 2.31 -15.99
N PHE A 241 9.93 3.28 -15.97
CA PHE A 241 9.41 3.85 -14.74
C PHE A 241 8.71 2.81 -13.86
N ILE A 242 7.82 1.98 -14.45
CA ILE A 242 7.08 0.96 -13.71
C ILE A 242 8.04 -0.06 -13.10
N GLU A 243 9.03 -0.55 -13.84
CA GLU A 243 10.01 -1.51 -13.29
C GLU A 243 10.78 -0.93 -12.12
N LYS A 244 11.28 0.30 -12.26
CA LYS A 244 11.99 1.00 -11.19
C LYS A 244 11.11 1.25 -9.97
N ARG A 245 9.84 1.57 -10.20
CA ARG A 245 8.89 1.77 -9.11
C ARG A 245 8.56 0.46 -8.39
N ILE A 246 8.45 -0.65 -9.11
CA ILE A 246 8.27 -1.97 -8.51
C ILE A 246 9.43 -2.28 -7.56
N ASP A 247 10.66 -1.95 -7.94
CA ASP A 247 11.83 -2.13 -7.06
C ASP A 247 11.68 -1.30 -5.76
N CYS A 248 11.24 -0.03 -5.83
CA CYS A 248 10.94 0.77 -4.63
C CYS A 248 9.85 0.13 -3.73
N PHE A 249 8.84 -0.49 -4.33
CA PHE A 249 7.79 -1.21 -3.59
C PHE A 249 8.33 -2.47 -2.90
N ILE A 250 9.19 -3.22 -3.59
CA ILE A 250 9.85 -4.40 -3.05
C ILE A 250 10.73 -4.01 -1.87
N ASP A 251 11.58 -3.00 -2.03
CA ASP A 251 12.46 -2.50 -0.95
C ASP A 251 11.65 -2.07 0.27
N SER A 252 10.53 -1.34 0.05
CA SER A 252 9.67 -0.94 1.15
C SER A 252 9.01 -2.13 1.85
N LEU A 253 8.63 -3.18 1.13
CA LEU A 253 8.02 -4.39 1.72
C LEU A 253 9.05 -5.25 2.44
N GLU A 254 10.22 -5.47 1.86
CA GLU A 254 11.33 -6.20 2.48
C GLU A 254 11.76 -5.52 3.78
N ASN A 255 11.82 -4.20 3.78
CA ASN A 255 12.08 -3.41 4.98
C ASN A 255 11.05 -3.63 6.11
N ARG A 256 9.77 -3.78 5.76
CA ARG A 256 8.67 -4.04 6.73
C ARG A 256 8.63 -5.50 7.18
N LEU A 257 9.16 -6.40 6.35
CA LEU A 257 9.21 -7.85 6.57
C LEU A 257 10.62 -8.34 6.92
N ARG A 258 11.47 -7.45 7.44
CA ARG A 258 12.84 -7.78 7.88
C ARG A 258 12.84 -9.04 8.76
N GLU A 259 13.87 -9.85 8.58
CA GLU A 259 14.09 -11.13 9.28
C GLU A 259 13.17 -12.28 8.83
N LEU A 260 12.24 -12.04 7.89
CA LEU A 260 11.49 -13.10 7.22
C LEU A 260 12.23 -13.57 5.96
N ASN A 261 11.94 -14.80 5.54
CA ASN A 261 12.43 -15.30 4.26
C ASN A 261 11.62 -14.66 3.11
N PHE A 262 12.17 -13.61 2.52
CA PHE A 262 11.54 -12.81 1.47
C PHE A 262 12.12 -13.19 0.10
N ASN A 263 11.26 -13.71 -0.78
CA ASN A 263 11.64 -14.13 -2.13
C ASN A 263 10.85 -13.35 -3.17
N VAL A 264 11.55 -12.86 -4.20
CA VAL A 264 10.95 -12.18 -5.34
C VAL A 264 11.06 -13.09 -6.56
N ILE A 265 9.96 -13.27 -7.27
CA ILE A 265 9.91 -13.95 -8.57
C ILE A 265 9.36 -12.99 -9.63
N ASP A 266 9.64 -13.24 -10.91
CA ASP A 266 9.05 -12.50 -12.02
C ASP A 266 8.54 -13.46 -13.09
N SER A 267 7.21 -13.64 -13.16
CA SER A 267 6.59 -14.57 -14.10
C SER A 267 6.39 -14.01 -15.51
N LYS A 268 6.80 -12.76 -15.80
CA LYS A 268 6.63 -12.12 -17.13
C LYS A 268 7.28 -12.92 -18.28
N GLY A 269 8.15 -13.89 -17.98
CA GLY A 269 8.84 -14.74 -18.95
C GLY A 269 8.56 -16.25 -18.89
N GLU A 270 7.59 -16.72 -18.08
CA GLU A 270 7.31 -18.17 -17.93
C GLU A 270 6.16 -18.68 -18.83
N GLU A 271 5.56 -17.84 -19.65
CA GLU A 271 4.68 -18.29 -20.74
C GLU A 271 5.53 -18.63 -21.98
N SER A 272 5.92 -19.90 -22.08
CA SER A 272 6.29 -20.56 -23.35
C SER A 272 5.46 -21.81 -23.59
#